data_AF-A0A382J1R8-F1
#
_entry.id   AF-A0A382J1R8-F1
#
_cell.length_a   1.000
_cell.length_b   1.000
_cell.length_c   1.000
_cell.angle_alpha   90.00
_cell.angle_beta   90.00
_cell.angle_gamma   90.00
#
_symmetry.space_group_name_H-M   'P 1'
#
loop_
_entity.id
_entity.type
_entity.pdbx_description
1 polymer ?
#
loop_
_entity_poly.entity_id
_entity_poly.type
_entity_poly.pdbx_seq_one_letter_code
_entity_poly.pdbx_strand_id
1 'polypeptide(L)'
;METYLWKINKEKLNKTNLALYSDFIKKKYKINSDDNFNKIWKWSVDNPKIFWKSIWEFTKVKGELGNILLQKSDVFFKNKFFTDTKLNYAENLLKKK
;
A
#
# COMPACT_ATOMS: atom_id res chain seq x y z
N MET A 1 -26.79 21.37 5.50
CA MET A 1 -25.94 20.96 4.34
C MET A 1 -24.52 20.94 4.83
N GLU A 2 -23.79 19.83 4.65
CA GLU A 2 -22.35 19.84 4.87
C GLU A 2 -21.70 20.69 3.78
N THR A 3 -21.36 21.93 4.12
CA THR A 3 -20.65 22.85 3.24
C THR A 3 -19.17 22.47 3.25
N TYR A 4 -18.72 21.76 2.22
CA TYR A 4 -17.30 21.47 2.04
C TYR A 4 -16.54 22.78 1.82
N LEU A 5 -15.51 23.04 2.63
CA LEU A 5 -14.57 24.16 2.40
C LEU A 5 -13.78 23.96 1.10
N TRP A 6 -13.53 22.70 0.72
CA TRP A 6 -12.84 22.34 -0.50
C TRP A 6 -13.21 20.91 -0.93
N LYS A 7 -13.27 20.67 -2.23
CA LYS A 7 -13.46 19.34 -2.82
C LYS A 7 -12.67 19.21 -4.11
N ILE A 8 -11.93 18.11 -4.24
CA ILE A 8 -11.21 17.78 -5.46
C ILE A 8 -12.20 17.49 -6.61
N ASN A 9 -11.84 17.88 -7.83
CA ASN A 9 -12.61 17.48 -9.00
C ASN A 9 -12.37 15.99 -9.35
N LYS A 10 -13.32 15.37 -10.07
CA LYS A 10 -13.27 13.93 -10.37
C LYS A 10 -12.06 13.54 -11.22
N GLU A 11 -11.70 14.36 -12.21
CA GLU A 11 -10.57 14.08 -13.10
C GLU A 11 -9.22 14.04 -12.37
N LYS A 12 -9.00 14.97 -11.43
CA LYS A 12 -7.80 15.00 -10.59
C LYS A 12 -7.81 13.85 -9.58
N LEU A 13 -8.97 13.52 -9.01
CA LEU A 13 -9.13 12.41 -8.08
C LEU A 13 -8.65 11.08 -8.70
N ASN A 14 -9.09 10.79 -9.92
CA ASN A 14 -8.75 9.54 -10.62
C ASN A 14 -7.25 9.43 -10.96
N LYS A 15 -6.50 10.53 -10.93
CA LYS A 15 -5.06 10.57 -11.17
C LYS A 15 -4.22 10.48 -9.88
N THR A 16 -4.87 10.49 -8.70
CA THR A 16 -4.14 10.38 -7.43
C THR A 16 -3.57 8.98 -7.25
N ASN A 17 -2.42 8.87 -6.55
CA ASN A 17 -1.82 7.58 -6.23
C ASN A 17 -2.77 6.66 -5.46
N LEU A 18 -3.63 7.21 -4.60
CA LEU A 18 -4.60 6.43 -3.84
C LEU A 18 -5.69 5.83 -4.75
N ALA A 19 -6.21 6.58 -5.73
CA ALA A 19 -7.16 6.05 -6.71
C ALA A 19 -6.51 4.95 -7.58
N LEU A 20 -5.29 5.20 -8.06
CA LEU A 20 -4.52 4.21 -8.83
C LEU A 20 -4.21 2.95 -8.02
N TYR A 21 -3.91 3.10 -6.73
CA TYR A 21 -3.69 1.99 -5.81
C TYR A 21 -4.98 1.21 -5.53
N SER A 22 -6.10 1.91 -5.33
CA SER A 22 -7.43 1.31 -5.16
C SER A 22 -7.80 0.42 -6.35
N ASP A 23 -7.58 0.91 -7.58
CA ASP A 23 -7.77 0.13 -8.80
C ASP A 23 -6.82 -1.07 -8.90
N PHE A 24 -5.57 -0.89 -8.49
CA PHE A 24 -4.57 -1.95 -8.47
C PHE A 24 -4.97 -3.11 -7.54
N ILE A 25 -5.35 -2.81 -6.29
CA ILE A 25 -5.76 -3.85 -5.33
C ILE A 25 -7.09 -4.50 -5.73
N LYS A 26 -8.00 -3.76 -6.34
CA LYS A 26 -9.24 -4.32 -6.91
C LYS A 26 -8.96 -5.33 -8.01
N LYS A 27 -8.06 -5.00 -8.95
CA LYS A 27 -7.71 -5.89 -10.07
C LYS A 27 -6.93 -7.12 -9.63
N LYS A 28 -5.88 -6.92 -8.82
CA LYS A 28 -4.91 -7.97 -8.47
C LYS A 28 -5.32 -8.80 -7.25
N TYR A 29 -5.89 -8.16 -6.24
CA TYR A 29 -6.22 -8.79 -4.96
C TYR A 29 -7.73 -8.98 -4.75
N LYS A 30 -8.56 -8.55 -5.71
CA LYS A 30 -10.04 -8.61 -5.63
C LYS A 30 -10.64 -7.88 -4.42
N ILE A 31 -9.92 -6.89 -3.90
CA ILE A 31 -10.40 -6.06 -2.79
C ILE A 31 -11.14 -4.87 -3.36
N ASN A 32 -12.44 -4.80 -3.13
CA ASN A 32 -13.24 -3.66 -3.56
C ASN A 32 -13.40 -2.65 -2.42
N SER A 33 -12.98 -1.42 -2.67
CA SER A 33 -13.06 -0.29 -1.75
C SER A 33 -14.22 0.65 -2.08
N ASP A 34 -14.92 0.47 -3.20
CA ASP A 34 -15.99 1.36 -3.69
C ASP A 34 -15.62 2.85 -3.62
N ASP A 35 -14.37 3.18 -3.99
CA ASP A 35 -13.80 4.53 -3.92
C ASP A 35 -13.88 5.20 -2.53
N ASN A 36 -13.99 4.37 -1.48
CA ASN A 36 -14.09 4.80 -0.10
C ASN A 36 -12.77 4.53 0.65
N PHE A 37 -12.11 5.62 1.04
CA PHE A 37 -10.88 5.56 1.83
C PHE A 37 -11.01 4.73 3.11
N ASN A 38 -12.13 4.84 3.83
CA ASN A 38 -12.33 4.13 5.09
C ASN A 38 -12.34 2.61 4.90
N LYS A 39 -12.81 2.13 3.74
CA LYS A 39 -12.75 0.69 3.41
C LYS A 39 -11.32 0.23 3.16
N ILE A 40 -10.52 1.03 2.44
CA ILE A 40 -9.10 0.75 2.20
C ILE A 40 -8.32 0.74 3.52
N TRP A 41 -8.54 1.75 4.36
CA TRP A 41 -7.88 1.88 5.66
C TRP A 41 -8.21 0.71 6.59
N LYS A 42 -9.51 0.38 6.74
CA LYS A 42 -9.92 -0.75 7.58
C LYS A 42 -9.26 -2.04 7.09
N TRP A 43 -9.29 -2.29 5.78
CA TRP A 43 -8.64 -3.45 5.19
C TRP A 43 -7.13 -3.49 5.45
N SER A 44 -6.42 -2.36 5.34
CA SER A 44 -4.96 -2.32 5.54
C SER A 44 -4.54 -2.64 6.98
N VAL A 45 -5.35 -2.21 7.94
CA VAL A 45 -5.17 -2.51 9.37
C VAL A 45 -5.50 -3.97 9.68
N ASP A 46 -6.59 -4.49 9.11
CA ASP A 46 -7.02 -5.87 9.32
C ASP A 46 -6.06 -6.89 8.65
N ASN A 47 -5.40 -6.49 7.55
CA ASN A 47 -4.59 -7.38 6.71
C ASN A 47 -3.16 -6.85 6.44
N PRO A 48 -2.35 -6.58 7.47
CA PRO A 48 -1.07 -5.88 7.32
C PRO A 48 -0.07 -6.64 6.41
N LYS A 49 -0.06 -7.97 6.46
CA LYS A 49 0.81 -8.81 5.60
C LYS A 49 0.53 -8.59 4.12
N ILE A 50 -0.73 -8.72 3.72
CA ILE A 50 -1.17 -8.61 2.33
C ILE A 50 -1.07 -7.16 1.88
N PHE A 51 -1.45 -6.22 2.75
CA PHE A 51 -1.32 -4.79 2.50
C PHE A 51 0.12 -4.40 2.14
N TRP A 52 1.09 -4.70 3.00
CA TRP A 52 2.49 -4.30 2.73
C TRP A 52 3.09 -5.01 1.53
N LYS A 53 2.70 -6.27 1.25
CA LYS A 53 3.06 -6.94 -0.01
C LYS A 53 2.48 -6.20 -1.22
N SER A 54 1.22 -5.78 -1.16
CA SER A 54 0.59 -5.05 -2.26
C SER A 54 1.24 -3.69 -2.50
N ILE A 55 1.72 -3.01 -1.45
CA ILE A 55 2.46 -1.75 -1.56
C ILE A 55 3.78 -1.99 -2.30
N TRP A 56 4.56 -2.99 -1.89
CA TRP A 56 5.81 -3.36 -2.56
C TRP A 56 5.64 -3.55 -4.07
N GLU A 57 4.59 -4.29 -4.46
CA GLU A 57 4.28 -4.56 -5.86
C GLU A 57 3.76 -3.33 -6.61
N PHE A 58 2.91 -2.52 -5.97
CA PHE A 58 2.36 -1.31 -6.56
C PHE A 58 3.46 -0.27 -6.84
N THR A 59 4.36 -0.07 -5.89
CA THR A 59 5.49 0.88 -6.03
C THR A 59 6.66 0.28 -6.80
N LYS A 60 6.57 -1.00 -7.20
CA LYS A 60 7.60 -1.72 -7.97
C LYS A 60 8.97 -1.63 -7.31
N VAL A 61 9.02 -1.89 -6.00
CA VAL A 61 10.29 -1.96 -5.26
C VAL A 61 11.16 -3.05 -5.89
N LYS A 62 12.43 -2.71 -6.13
CA LYS A 62 13.45 -3.63 -6.63
C LYS A 62 14.11 -4.34 -5.45
N GLY A 63 14.18 -5.66 -5.55
CA GLY A 63 14.77 -6.54 -4.54
C GLY A 63 14.10 -7.90 -4.53
N GLU A 64 14.55 -8.72 -3.60
CA GLU A 64 14.01 -10.04 -3.30
C GLU A 64 13.05 -9.91 -2.12
N LEU A 65 11.74 -10.08 -2.35
CA LEU A 65 10.73 -9.92 -1.30
C LEU A 65 10.87 -10.97 -0.18
N GLY A 66 11.36 -12.16 -0.50
CA GLY A 66 11.33 -13.29 0.44
C GLY A 66 9.91 -13.80 0.70
N ASN A 67 9.77 -14.66 1.71
CA ASN A 67 8.55 -15.35 2.08
C ASN A 67 7.93 -14.82 3.38
N ILE A 68 8.72 -14.20 4.27
CA ILE A 68 8.27 -13.79 5.60
C ILE A 68 7.91 -12.30 5.61
N LEU A 69 6.62 -12.02 5.35
CA LEU A 69 6.11 -10.65 5.27
C LEU A 69 5.98 -9.96 6.65
N LEU A 70 5.58 -10.72 7.68
CA LEU A 70 5.44 -10.21 9.05
C LEU A 70 5.55 -11.34 10.06
N GLN A 71 6.51 -11.22 10.96
CA GLN A 71 6.62 -11.97 12.20
C GLN A 71 6.00 -11.15 13.33
N LYS A 72 4.83 -11.59 13.79
CA LYS A 72 4.09 -10.89 14.86
C LYS A 72 4.73 -11.14 16.22
N SER A 73 4.64 -10.14 17.10
CA SER A 73 4.96 -10.24 18.52
C SER A 73 3.96 -9.46 19.34
N ASP A 74 3.64 -9.97 20.53
CA ASP A 74 2.79 -9.27 21.51
C ASP A 74 3.46 -8.00 22.05
N VAL A 75 4.80 -7.94 21.96
CA VAL A 75 5.56 -6.72 22.24
C VAL A 75 5.63 -5.88 20.97
N PHE A 76 4.99 -4.71 20.99
CA PHE A 76 4.82 -3.83 19.83
C PHE A 76 6.09 -3.66 18.97
N PHE A 77 7.21 -3.28 19.59
CA PHE A 77 8.46 -3.00 18.87
C PHE A 77 9.24 -4.26 18.45
N LYS A 78 8.81 -5.46 18.87
CA LYS A 78 9.42 -6.73 18.45
C LYS A 78 8.79 -7.32 17.19
N ASN A 79 7.74 -6.68 16.65
CA ASN A 79 7.19 -7.05 15.35
C ASN A 79 8.24 -6.81 14.25
N LYS A 80 8.46 -7.80 13.40
CA LYS A 80 9.43 -7.71 12.29
C LYS A 80 8.72 -7.88 10.97
N PHE A 81 8.89 -6.91 10.07
CA PHE A 81 8.42 -6.99 8.70
C PHE A 81 9.56 -7.47 7.80
N PHE A 82 9.25 -8.23 6.75
CA PHE A 82 10.17 -8.46 5.64
C PHE A 82 11.53 -9.05 6.07
N THR A 83 11.52 -10.05 6.97
CA THR A 83 12.75 -10.50 7.65
C THR A 83 13.76 -11.18 6.75
N ASP A 84 13.31 -11.79 5.65
CA ASP A 84 14.13 -12.43 4.64
C ASP A 84 14.19 -11.62 3.33
N THR A 85 13.69 -10.39 3.35
CA THR A 85 13.73 -9.48 2.21
C THR A 85 15.14 -8.90 2.04
N LYS A 86 15.63 -8.86 0.80
CA LYS A 86 16.87 -8.18 0.43
C LYS A 86 16.59 -7.10 -0.60
N LEU A 87 17.04 -5.88 -0.33
CA LEU A 87 16.91 -4.76 -1.24
C LEU A 87 18.05 -3.78 -1.02
N ASN A 88 18.24 -2.89 -2.00
CA ASN A 88 19.13 -1.76 -1.86
C ASN A 88 18.32 -0.45 -1.90
N TYR A 89 18.49 0.38 -0.86
CA TYR A 89 17.77 1.65 -0.74
C TYR A 89 18.19 2.65 -1.83
N ALA A 90 19.49 2.77 -2.08
CA ALA A 90 20.03 3.66 -3.10
C ALA A 90 19.59 3.23 -4.52
N GLU A 91 19.52 1.93 -4.81
CA GLU A 91 19.00 1.43 -6.08
C GLU A 91 17.54 1.83 -6.31
N ASN A 92 16.73 1.80 -5.26
CA ASN A 92 15.31 2.14 -5.33
C ASN A 92 15.07 3.65 -5.46
N LEU A 93 15.94 4.48 -4.90
CA LEU A 93 15.83 5.95 -4.97
C LEU A 93 16.55 6.59 -6.16
N LEU A 94 17.77 6.14 -6.46
CA LEU A 94 18.67 6.75 -7.44
C LEU A 94 18.54 6.12 -8.82
N LYS A 95 17.32 5.77 -9.23
CA LYS A 95 17.08 5.27 -10.59
C LYS A 95 17.53 6.33 -11.60
N LYS A 96 18.58 6.01 -12.37
CA LYS A 96 18.94 6.77 -13.57
C LYS A 96 17.73 6.76 -14.52
N LYS A 97 17.38 7.94 -15.02
CA LYS A 97 16.45 8.09 -16.15
C LYS A 97 17.08 7.51 -17.41
#